data_AF-A0A7Y1SXJ4-F1
#
_entry.id   AF-A0A7Y1SXJ4-F1
#
_cell.length_a   1.000
_cell.length_b   1.000
_cell.length_c   1.000
_cell.angle_alpha   90.00
_cell.angle_beta   90.00
_cell.angle_gamma   90.00
#
_symmetry.space_group_name_H-M   'P 1'
#
loop_
_entity.id
_entity.type
_entity.pdbx_description
1 polymer ?
#
loop_
_entity_poly.entity_id
_entity_poly.type
_entity_poly.pdbx_seq_one_letter_code
_entity_poly.pdbx_strand_id
1 'polypeptide(L)'
;MAGDGEPSSQPGGTLVADRSIEGCANVIDVQVERDGETSDGIPTYRFDVTVQSSDLGWEKYADRWEVVDMTGRMLGERILTHPHETEQPFTRSQAGIPVDTDRVVVRAHDSVEGFCGADVELEVS
;
A
#
# COMPACT_ATOMS: atom_id res chain seq x y z
N MET A 1 44.37 -0.78 7.46
CA MET A 1 43.85 -1.85 8.34
C MET A 1 43.33 -1.15 9.59
N ALA A 2 42.05 -0.95 9.89
CA ALA A 2 40.75 -1.33 9.35
C ALA A 2 39.91 -0.01 9.31
N GLY A 3 39.01 0.23 8.36
CA GLY A 3 37.80 -0.54 8.07
C GLY A 3 36.62 0.23 8.67
N ASP A 4 36.00 1.08 7.84
CA ASP A 4 34.82 1.90 8.11
C ASP A 4 33.71 1.17 8.86
N GLY A 5 33.17 1.82 9.89
CA GLY A 5 31.95 1.40 10.57
C GLY A 5 30.80 2.30 10.15
N GLU A 6 29.96 1.81 9.25
CA GLU A 6 28.54 2.16 9.20
C GLU A 6 27.75 0.85 9.08
N PRO A 7 26.58 0.79 9.69
CA PRO A 7 25.42 0.76 8.82
C PRO A 7 24.55 2.00 9.06
N SER A 8 24.46 2.79 8.00
CA SER A 8 23.50 3.87 7.82
C SER A 8 22.09 3.28 7.89
N SER A 9 21.22 3.91 8.67
CA SER A 9 19.77 3.68 8.60
C SER A 9 19.28 3.93 7.18
N GLN A 10 18.83 2.88 6.48
CA GLN A 10 18.08 3.06 5.25
C GLN A 10 16.62 3.38 5.61
N PRO A 11 16.04 4.50 5.16
CA PRO A 11 14.60 4.69 5.23
C PRO A 11 13.91 3.64 4.33
N GLY A 12 12.70 3.22 4.75
CA GLY A 12 11.92 2.14 4.15
C GLY A 12 11.94 2.12 2.62
N GLY A 13 12.18 0.93 2.05
CA GLY A 13 12.36 0.75 0.62
C GLY A 13 11.07 1.02 -0.17
N THR A 14 11.17 1.88 -1.18
CA THR A 14 10.18 1.97 -2.26
C THR A 14 10.25 0.71 -3.12
N LEU A 15 9.16 -0.07 -3.17
CA LEU A 15 8.99 -1.17 -4.13
C LEU A 15 7.93 -0.76 -5.14
N VAL A 16 8.33 -0.73 -6.41
CA VAL A 16 7.46 -0.39 -7.55
C VAL A 16 6.93 -1.70 -8.12
N ALA A 17 5.63 -1.81 -8.36
CA ALA A 17 5.05 -2.99 -8.98
C ALA A 17 5.61 -3.20 -10.41
N ASP A 18 6.04 -4.42 -10.74
CA ASP A 18 6.80 -4.73 -11.97
C ASP A 18 6.01 -4.45 -13.26
N ARG A 19 4.67 -4.46 -13.24
CA ARG A 19 3.81 -4.09 -14.39
C ARG A 19 2.44 -3.57 -13.96
N SER A 20 2.10 -2.34 -14.33
CA SER A 20 0.71 -1.86 -14.31
C SER A 20 -0.15 -2.65 -15.28
N ILE A 21 -1.33 -3.08 -14.85
CA ILE A 21 -2.33 -3.75 -15.68
C ILE A 21 -3.32 -2.69 -16.18
N GLU A 22 -3.46 -2.59 -17.50
CA GLU A 22 -4.39 -1.65 -18.13
C GLU A 22 -5.84 -1.98 -17.74
N GLY A 23 -6.65 -0.94 -17.51
CA GLY A 23 -8.04 -1.13 -17.10
C GLY A 23 -8.21 -1.51 -15.63
N CYS A 24 -7.15 -1.68 -14.85
CA CYS A 24 -7.20 -2.06 -13.44
C CYS A 24 -6.83 -0.91 -12.50
N ALA A 25 -7.13 -1.09 -11.20
CA ALA A 25 -6.57 -0.28 -10.13
C ALA A 25 -5.24 -0.90 -9.68
N ASN A 26 -4.14 -0.18 -9.91
CA ASN A 26 -2.78 -0.64 -9.61
C ASN A 26 -2.22 0.12 -8.41
N VAL A 27 -1.52 -0.58 -7.51
CA VAL A 27 -0.64 0.07 -6.53
C VAL A 27 0.71 0.28 -7.21
N ILE A 28 1.14 1.53 -7.35
CA ILE A 28 2.39 1.87 -8.07
C ILE A 28 3.50 2.39 -7.16
N ASP A 29 3.16 2.82 -5.94
CA ASP A 29 4.12 3.22 -4.90
C ASP A 29 3.48 3.06 -3.52
N VAL A 30 4.30 2.69 -2.54
CA VAL A 30 3.91 2.57 -1.13
C VAL A 30 5.03 3.14 -0.27
N GLN A 31 4.70 4.11 0.58
CA GLN A 31 5.56 4.56 1.65
C GLN A 31 4.96 4.08 2.98
N VAL A 32 5.82 3.59 3.87
CA VAL A 32 5.42 3.05 5.16
C VAL A 32 6.28 3.63 6.27
N GLU A 33 5.64 4.05 7.35
CA GLU A 33 6.29 4.53 8.57
C GLU A 33 5.65 3.93 9.80
N ARG A 34 6.45 3.54 10.79
CA ARG A 34 5.93 3.11 12.10
C ARG A 34 5.35 4.31 12.83
N ASP A 35 4.10 4.23 13.27
CA ASP A 35 3.39 5.35 13.90
C ASP A 35 2.95 5.08 15.34
N GLY A 36 3.17 3.86 15.85
CA GLY A 36 2.82 3.51 17.22
C GLY A 36 2.87 2.02 17.53
N GLU A 37 2.08 1.64 18.51
CA GLU A 37 1.89 0.27 18.98
C GLU A 37 0.52 0.13 19.65
N THR A 38 -0.12 -1.03 19.49
CA THR A 38 -1.36 -1.39 20.19
C THR A 38 -1.11 -1.64 21.68
N SER A 39 -2.17 -1.76 22.47
CA SER A 39 -2.08 -2.12 23.90
C SER A 39 -1.46 -3.48 24.17
N ASP A 40 -1.50 -4.39 23.19
CA ASP A 40 -0.95 -5.75 23.29
C ASP A 40 0.50 -5.85 22.77
N GLY A 41 1.13 -4.71 22.45
CA GLY A 41 2.51 -4.66 21.99
C GLY A 41 2.69 -4.89 20.48
N ILE A 42 1.61 -4.91 19.70
CA ILE A 42 1.68 -5.07 18.24
C ILE A 42 2.02 -3.72 17.58
N PRO A 43 3.10 -3.63 16.78
CA PRO A 43 3.47 -2.41 16.03
C PRO A 43 2.30 -1.87 15.19
N THR A 44 2.16 -0.54 15.11
CA THR A 44 1.27 0.09 14.13
C THR A 44 2.06 0.91 13.12
N TYR A 45 1.53 0.97 11.90
CA TYR A 45 2.13 1.68 10.79
C TYR A 45 1.12 2.58 10.08
N ARG A 46 1.64 3.67 9.53
CA ARG A 46 0.98 4.49 8.52
C ARG A 46 1.48 4.07 7.14
N PHE A 47 0.53 3.88 6.23
CA PHE A 47 0.78 3.63 4.83
C PHE A 47 0.31 4.83 4.01
N ASP A 48 1.16 5.36 3.15
CA ASP A 48 0.84 6.30 2.09
C ASP A 48 0.91 5.54 0.76
N VAL A 49 -0.25 5.26 0.17
CA VAL A 49 -0.39 4.36 -0.99
C VAL A 49 -0.76 5.18 -2.22
N THR A 50 0.04 5.05 -3.27
CA THR A 50 -0.22 5.67 -4.58
C THR A 50 -0.88 4.66 -5.50
N VAL A 51 -2.10 5.00 -5.93
CA VAL A 51 -2.92 4.18 -6.83
C VAL A 51 -2.97 4.85 -8.21
N GLN A 52 -2.85 4.02 -9.24
CA GLN A 52 -3.13 4.40 -10.63
C GLN A 52 -4.22 3.49 -11.20
N SER A 53 -5.34 4.08 -11.58
CA SER A 53 -6.49 3.38 -12.13
C SER A 53 -7.03 4.01 -13.42
N SER A 54 -7.70 3.20 -14.23
CA SER A 54 -8.48 3.65 -15.39
C SER A 54 -9.92 3.97 -14.97
N ASP A 55 -10.07 5.02 -14.16
CA ASP A 55 -11.37 5.49 -13.66
C ASP A 55 -12.23 6.05 -14.81
N LEU A 56 -13.54 5.76 -14.78
CA LEU A 56 -14.56 6.26 -15.70
C LEU A 56 -15.71 6.90 -14.89
N GLY A 57 -15.34 7.74 -13.93
CA GLY A 57 -16.28 8.28 -12.95
C GLY A 57 -16.91 7.20 -12.07
N TRP A 58 -18.18 7.38 -11.71
CA TRP A 58 -18.91 6.47 -10.80
C TRP A 58 -19.21 5.10 -11.40
N GLU A 59 -19.03 4.92 -12.71
CA GLU A 59 -19.27 3.64 -13.38
C GLU A 59 -18.15 2.64 -13.09
N LYS A 60 -16.92 3.12 -12.88
CA LYS A 60 -15.74 2.30 -12.59
C LYS A 60 -14.65 3.16 -11.98
N TYR A 61 -14.22 2.84 -10.76
CA TYR A 61 -13.13 3.54 -10.11
C TYR A 61 -12.45 2.67 -9.05
N ALA A 62 -11.25 3.08 -8.61
CA ALA A 62 -10.63 2.45 -7.43
C ALA A 62 -11.43 2.80 -6.16
N ASP A 63 -12.08 1.81 -5.54
CA ASP A 63 -12.99 2.02 -4.40
C ASP A 63 -12.35 1.80 -3.02
N ARG A 64 -11.21 1.10 -2.97
CA ARG A 64 -10.36 0.96 -1.79
C ARG A 64 -8.97 0.45 -2.15
N TRP A 65 -8.08 0.50 -1.17
CA TRP A 65 -6.89 -0.35 -1.11
C TRP A 65 -6.79 -1.04 0.24
N GLU A 66 -6.11 -2.18 0.26
CA GLU A 66 -5.98 -3.05 1.42
C GLU A 66 -4.50 -3.35 1.70
N VAL A 67 -4.17 -3.50 2.99
CA VAL A 67 -2.93 -4.11 3.45
C VAL A 67 -3.28 -5.50 3.96
N VAL A 68 -2.63 -6.53 3.41
CA VAL A 68 -2.84 -7.93 3.78
C VAL A 68 -1.54 -8.61 4.15
N ASP A 69 -1.60 -9.64 4.99
CA ASP A 69 -0.44 -10.51 5.21
C ASP A 69 -0.24 -11.50 4.05
N MET A 70 0.86 -12.27 4.10
CA MET A 70 1.22 -13.24 3.06
C MET A 70 0.22 -14.41 2.91
N THR A 71 -0.73 -14.56 3.84
CA THR A 71 -1.82 -15.53 3.74
C THR A 71 -3.09 -14.93 3.12
N GLY A 72 -3.09 -13.61 2.89
CA GLY A 72 -4.23 -12.86 2.40
C GLY A 72 -5.19 -12.38 3.50
N ARG A 73 -4.83 -12.49 4.78
CA ARG A 73 -5.62 -11.90 5.89
C ARG A 73 -5.46 -10.39 5.86
N MET A 74 -6.59 -9.69 5.88
CA MET A 74 -6.62 -8.24 5.94
C MET A 74 -6.11 -7.72 7.29
N LEU A 75 -5.18 -6.77 7.23
CA LEU A 75 -4.62 -6.05 8.38
C LEU A 75 -5.23 -4.64 8.49
N GLY A 76 -5.54 -4.03 7.34
CA GLY A 76 -6.20 -2.73 7.28
C GLY A 76 -6.68 -2.39 5.87
N GLU A 77 -7.54 -1.40 5.78
CA GLU A 77 -8.08 -0.89 4.51
C GLU A 77 -8.22 0.62 4.53
N ARG A 78 -8.28 1.20 3.33
CA ARG A 78 -8.66 2.57 3.09
C ARG A 78 -9.75 2.63 2.04
N ILE A 79 -10.95 3.03 2.44
CA ILE A 79 -12.07 3.26 1.53
C ILE A 79 -11.86 4.58 0.77
N LEU A 80 -12.12 4.55 -0.54
CA LEU A 80 -12.09 5.68 -1.46
C LEU A 80 -13.53 5.99 -1.88
N THR A 81 -14.06 7.10 -1.40
CA THR A 81 -15.50 7.40 -1.48
C THR A 81 -15.92 8.16 -2.75
N HIS A 82 -15.01 8.38 -3.69
CA HIS A 82 -15.27 9.10 -4.93
C HIS A 82 -14.29 8.67 -6.03
N PRO A 83 -14.66 8.80 -7.31
CA PRO A 83 -13.74 8.62 -8.42
C PRO A 83 -12.62 9.65 -8.41
N HIS A 84 -11.45 9.26 -8.91
CA HIS A 84 -10.24 10.07 -8.97
C HIS A 84 -9.77 10.33 -10.41
N GLU A 85 -10.66 10.27 -11.41
CA GLU A 85 -10.35 10.38 -12.85
C GLU A 85 -9.41 11.54 -13.20
N THR A 86 -9.56 12.71 -12.56
CA THR A 86 -8.76 13.91 -12.84
C THR A 86 -7.51 14.07 -11.96
N GLU A 87 -7.25 13.13 -11.05
CA GLU A 87 -6.18 13.18 -10.05
C GLU A 87 -5.08 12.13 -10.32
N GLN A 88 -5.25 11.25 -11.32
CA GLN A 88 -4.39 10.07 -11.50
C GLN A 88 -2.92 10.41 -11.83
N PRO A 89 -1.94 9.74 -11.18
CA PRO A 89 -2.09 8.87 -10.02
C PRO A 89 -2.33 9.67 -8.73
N PHE A 90 -3.08 9.11 -7.79
CA PHE A 90 -3.39 9.75 -6.52
C PHE A 90 -2.83 8.97 -5.33
N THR A 91 -2.47 9.68 -4.25
CA THR A 91 -1.99 9.08 -3.00
C THR A 91 -3.02 9.28 -1.90
N ARG A 92 -3.30 8.21 -1.14
CA ARG A 92 -4.11 8.30 0.09
C ARG A 92 -3.43 7.53 1.21
N SER A 93 -3.66 8.00 2.43
CA SER A 93 -2.99 7.49 3.62
C SER A 93 -3.95 6.81 4.58
N GLN A 94 -3.47 5.81 5.30
CA GLN A 94 -4.15 5.21 6.44
C GLN A 94 -3.13 4.96 7.56
N ALA A 95 -3.41 5.49 8.74
CA ALA A 95 -2.59 5.37 9.95
C ALA A 95 -3.17 4.32 10.91
N GLY A 96 -2.33 3.85 11.84
CA GLY A 96 -2.72 2.94 12.91
C GLY A 96 -3.02 1.52 12.44
N ILE A 97 -2.47 1.07 11.31
CA ILE A 97 -2.64 -0.30 10.83
C ILE A 97 -1.76 -1.22 11.68
N PRO A 98 -2.33 -2.13 12.49
CA PRO A 98 -1.55 -3.07 13.27
C PRO A 98 -0.95 -4.14 12.35
N VAL A 99 0.35 -4.36 12.45
CA VAL A 99 1.05 -5.36 11.64
C VAL A 99 1.85 -6.28 12.55
N ASP A 100 1.51 -7.56 12.53
CA ASP A 100 2.07 -8.64 13.35
C ASP A 100 3.02 -9.56 12.55
N THR A 101 3.50 -9.08 11.40
CA THR A 101 4.35 -9.79 10.43
C THR A 101 5.38 -8.83 9.83
N ASP A 102 6.54 -9.33 9.40
CA ASP A 102 7.59 -8.49 8.81
C ASP A 102 7.32 -8.15 7.34
N ARG A 103 6.34 -8.80 6.71
CA ARG A 103 5.99 -8.66 5.29
C ARG A 103 4.50 -8.53 5.06
N VAL A 104 4.13 -7.63 4.16
CA VAL A 104 2.75 -7.37 3.76
C VAL A 104 2.64 -7.18 2.24
N VAL A 105 1.43 -7.33 1.74
CA VAL A 105 1.05 -6.98 0.37
C VAL A 105 0.02 -5.85 0.42
N VAL A 106 0.24 -4.83 -0.41
CA VAL A 106 -0.69 -3.73 -0.63
C VAL A 106 -1.33 -3.89 -2.01
N ARG A 107 -2.66 -3.88 -2.04
CA ARG A 107 -3.45 -4.11 -3.27
C ARG A 107 -4.60 -3.11 -3.39
N ALA A 108 -4.88 -2.67 -4.61
CA ALA A 108 -5.99 -1.77 -4.90
C ALA A 108 -7.16 -2.54 -5.53
N HIS A 109 -8.38 -2.14 -5.19
CA HIS A 109 -9.60 -2.75 -5.70
C HIS A 109 -10.29 -1.79 -6.68
N ASP A 110 -10.58 -2.29 -7.87
CA ASP A 110 -11.45 -1.64 -8.83
C ASP A 110 -12.93 -2.02 -8.56
N SER A 111 -13.83 -1.05 -8.58
CA SER A 111 -15.25 -1.25 -8.24
C SER A 111 -15.99 -2.22 -9.17
N VAL A 112 -15.43 -2.53 -10.36
CA VAL A 112 -16.01 -3.46 -11.35
C VAL A 112 -15.15 -4.71 -11.50
N GLU A 113 -13.84 -4.54 -11.68
CA GLU A 113 -12.90 -5.63 -11.99
C GLU A 113 -12.29 -6.30 -10.75
N GLY A 114 -12.50 -5.71 -9.56
CA GLY A 114 -11.96 -6.21 -8.30
C GLY A 114 -10.44 -6.03 -8.18
N PHE A 115 -9.77 -7.01 -7.57
CA PHE A 115 -8.30 -7.04 -7.44
C PHE A 115 -7.65 -7.56 -8.72
N CYS A 116 -7.66 -6.75 -9.78
CA CYS A 116 -7.11 -7.13 -11.07
C CYS A 116 -5.75 -6.48 -11.40
N GLY A 117 -5.36 -5.46 -10.63
CA GLY A 117 -4.16 -4.68 -10.88
C GLY A 117 -2.90 -5.24 -10.23
N ALA A 118 -1.84 -4.46 -10.33
CA ALA A 118 -0.57 -4.77 -9.71
C ALA A 118 -0.59 -4.50 -8.20
N ASP A 119 -0.04 -5.45 -7.45
CA ASP A 119 0.16 -5.36 -6.01
C ASP A 119 1.62 -5.01 -5.70
N VAL A 120 1.86 -4.47 -4.49
CA VAL A 120 3.20 -4.24 -3.95
C VAL A 120 3.40 -5.08 -2.70
N GLU A 121 4.33 -6.02 -2.74
CA GLU A 121 4.86 -6.71 -1.55
C GLU A 121 5.99 -5.87 -0.97
N LEU A 122 6.01 -5.65 0.35
CA LEU A 122 7.09 -4.95 1.04
C LEU A 122 7.35 -5.50 2.44
N GLU A 123 8.59 -5.30 2.90
CA GLU A 123 8.95 -5.51 4.31
C GLU A 123 8.58 -4.28 5.13
N VAL A 124 8.06 -4.50 6.34
CA VAL A 124 7.76 -3.46 7.32
C VAL A 124 8.65 -3.66 8.53
N SER A 125 9.55 -2.70 8.77
CA SER A 125 10.54 -2.73 9.85
C SER A 125 10.40 -1.50 10.73
#